data_AF-A0A0K8J5H1-F1
#
_entry.id   AF-A0A0K8J5H1-F1
#
_cell.length_a   1.000
_cell.length_b   1.000
_cell.length_c   1.000
_cell.angle_alpha   90.00
_cell.angle_beta   90.00
_cell.angle_gamma   90.00
#
_symmetry.space_group_name_H-M   'P 1'
#
loop_
_entity.id
_entity.type
_entity.pdbx_description
1 polymer ?
#
loop_
_entity_poly.entity_id
_entity_poly.type
_entity_poly.pdbx_seq_one_letter_code
_entity_poly.pdbx_strand_id
1 'polypeptide(L)'
;MILIDFRRKSKLKYFPHLKGMAKKDFFLRDNYIQGIILYNNNITDSDKETTYEIASGFLDNKDNCDWSMRFIQYDFDFEKLKNIQVNNEELIIKIRSILDLLELEYEVKLENIDLNTFKYLNRLN
;
A
#
# COMPACT_ATOMS: atom_id res chain seq x y z
N MET A 1 3.85 -3.18 5.57
CA MET A 1 3.72 -2.29 4.39
C MET A 1 3.01 -3.05 3.29
N ILE A 2 2.08 -2.41 2.57
CA ILE A 2 1.44 -2.94 1.36
C ILE A 2 1.69 -1.95 0.23
N LEU A 3 2.10 -2.43 -0.95
CA LEU A 3 2.20 -1.61 -2.15
C LEU A 3 1.08 -2.02 -3.10
N ILE A 4 0.24 -1.06 -3.49
CA ILE A 4 -0.87 -1.29 -4.44
C ILE A 4 -0.57 -0.56 -5.74
N ASP A 5 -0.51 -1.31 -6.84
CA ASP A 5 -0.39 -0.77 -8.19
C ASP A 5 -1.78 -0.59 -8.80
N PHE A 6 -2.22 0.66 -8.98
CA PHE A 6 -3.56 0.96 -9.49
C PHE A 6 -3.65 0.95 -11.02
N ARG A 7 -2.51 0.89 -11.74
CA ARG A 7 -2.46 0.90 -13.22
C ARG A 7 -3.29 2.02 -13.86
N ARG A 8 -3.24 3.21 -13.26
CA ARG A 8 -3.98 4.39 -13.71
C ARG A 8 -3.25 5.68 -13.35
N LYS A 9 -3.68 6.79 -13.94
CA LYS A 9 -3.19 8.12 -13.61
C LYS A 9 -3.44 8.48 -12.15
N SER A 10 -2.47 9.16 -11.56
CA SER A 10 -2.57 9.71 -10.21
C SER A 10 -3.61 10.85 -10.13
N LYS A 11 -3.92 11.33 -8.94
CA LYS A 11 -4.75 12.53 -8.72
C LYS A 11 -4.06 13.35 -7.64
N LEU A 12 -4.07 14.68 -7.75
CA LEU A 12 -3.43 15.58 -6.79
C LEU A 12 -3.83 15.29 -5.32
N LYS A 13 -5.10 14.89 -5.09
CA LYS A 13 -5.60 14.55 -3.75
C LYS A 13 -4.87 13.39 -3.06
N TYR A 14 -4.13 12.58 -3.80
CA TYR A 14 -3.33 11.48 -3.25
C TYR A 14 -1.96 11.92 -2.74
N PHE A 15 -1.63 13.21 -2.85
CA PHE A 15 -0.36 13.80 -2.41
C PHE A 15 -0.65 14.91 -1.39
N PRO A 16 -0.94 14.59 -0.12
CA PRO A 16 -1.26 15.59 0.90
C PRO A 16 -0.16 16.64 1.08
N HIS A 17 1.10 16.26 0.86
CA HIS A 17 2.25 17.16 0.93
C HIS A 17 2.28 18.22 -0.19
N LEU A 18 1.50 18.04 -1.26
CA LEU A 18 1.33 19.02 -2.34
C LEU A 18 0.11 19.93 -2.15
N LYS A 19 -0.50 19.92 -0.95
CA LYS A 19 -1.65 20.78 -0.64
C LYS A 19 -1.28 22.26 -0.84
N GLY A 20 -1.96 22.91 -1.79
CA GLY A 20 -1.70 24.30 -2.18
C GLY A 20 -1.02 24.46 -3.55
N MET A 21 -0.51 23.37 -4.14
CA MET A 21 -0.06 23.36 -5.54
C MET A 21 -1.25 23.63 -6.48
N ALA A 22 -1.07 24.52 -7.46
CA ALA A 22 -2.10 24.71 -8.47
C ALA A 22 -2.20 23.46 -9.36
N LYS A 23 -3.42 23.04 -9.67
CA LYS A 23 -3.68 21.81 -10.46
C LYS A 23 -2.93 21.79 -11.80
N LYS A 24 -2.69 22.96 -12.40
CA LYS A 24 -1.95 23.11 -13.67
C LYS A 24 -0.47 22.73 -13.57
N ASP A 25 0.11 22.78 -12.38
CA ASP A 25 1.53 22.49 -12.13
C ASP A 25 1.75 21.03 -11.72
N PHE A 26 0.65 20.27 -11.55
CA PHE A 26 0.69 18.84 -11.25
C PHE A 26 0.71 18.01 -12.55
N PHE A 27 1.86 17.40 -12.82
CA PHE A 27 2.03 16.50 -13.97
C PHE A 27 1.60 15.09 -13.61
N LEU A 28 0.64 14.56 -14.36
CA LEU A 28 0.11 13.22 -14.16
C LEU A 28 1.00 12.19 -14.85
N ARG A 29 1.46 11.19 -14.10
CA ARG A 29 2.04 9.97 -14.69
C ARG A 29 0.96 8.98 -15.07
N ASP A 30 1.27 8.07 -15.99
CA ASP A 30 0.31 7.08 -16.49
C ASP A 30 0.01 5.98 -15.48
N ASN A 31 0.91 5.76 -14.52
CA ASN A 31 0.70 4.86 -13.40
C ASN A 31 0.76 5.55 -12.03
N TYR A 32 0.06 4.96 -11.07
CA TYR A 32 0.03 5.38 -9.67
C TYR A 32 0.13 4.16 -8.76
N ILE A 33 1.14 4.18 -7.88
CA ILE A 33 1.33 3.19 -6.82
C ILE A 33 1.06 3.86 -5.46
N GLN A 34 0.34 3.19 -4.57
CA GLN A 34 0.18 3.65 -3.19
C GLN A 34 0.82 2.68 -2.21
N GLY A 35 1.73 3.20 -1.38
CA GLY A 35 2.23 2.51 -0.21
C GLY A 35 1.30 2.72 0.98
N ILE A 36 0.92 1.65 1.66
CA ILE A 36 0.08 1.68 2.86
C ILE A 36 0.89 1.15 4.03
N ILE A 37 1.00 1.98 5.05
CA ILE A 37 1.68 1.66 6.30
C ILE A 37 0.61 1.56 7.39
N LEU A 38 0.46 0.36 7.92
CA LEU A 38 -0.38 0.08 9.07
C LEU A 38 0.48 0.10 10.32
N TYR A 39 -0.01 0.74 11.38
CA TYR A 39 0.68 0.83 12.65
C TYR A 39 -0.33 0.80 13.81
N ASN A 40 0.04 0.17 14.93
CA ASN A 40 -0.78 0.10 16.15
C ASN A 40 -0.30 1.04 17.28
N ASN A 41 0.91 1.58 17.17
CA ASN A 41 1.51 2.46 18.18
C ASN A 41 1.77 3.85 17.60
N ASN A 42 1.95 4.85 18.45
CA ASN A 42 2.33 6.18 17.97
C ASN A 42 3.64 6.12 17.18
N ILE A 43 3.60 6.63 15.94
CA ILE A 43 4.78 6.77 15.08
C ILE A 43 5.16 8.24 15.00
N THR A 44 6.46 8.50 14.98
CA THR A 44 7.04 9.83 14.81
C THR A 44 7.14 10.20 13.33
N ASP A 45 7.44 11.46 13.02
CA ASP A 45 7.73 11.86 11.64
C ASP A 45 9.03 11.22 11.13
N SER A 46 10.01 10.97 12.00
CA SER A 46 11.23 10.23 11.65
C SER A 46 10.91 8.80 11.22
N ASP A 47 9.98 8.11 11.89
CA ASP A 47 9.54 6.76 11.47
C ASP A 47 8.89 6.80 10.07
N LYS A 48 8.13 7.86 9.77
CA LYS A 48 7.52 8.04 8.46
C LYS A 48 8.58 8.29 7.38
N GLU A 49 9.59 9.11 7.67
CA GLU A 49 10.72 9.37 6.76
C GLU A 49 11.50 8.09 6.47
N THR A 50 11.88 7.33 7.49
CA THR A 50 12.57 6.03 7.29
C THR A 50 11.72 5.07 6.46
N THR A 51 10.41 5.00 6.72
CA THR A 51 9.53 4.14 5.92
C THR A 51 9.40 4.62 4.47
N TYR A 52 9.47 5.94 4.26
CA TYR A 52 9.48 6.55 2.93
C TYR A 52 10.75 6.20 2.15
N GLU A 53 11.93 6.29 2.79
CA GLU A 53 13.20 5.89 2.18
C GLU A 53 13.23 4.41 1.79
N ILE A 54 12.67 3.55 2.65
CA ILE A 54 12.53 2.12 2.34
C ILE A 54 11.64 1.94 1.11
N ALA A 55 10.47 2.60 1.08
CA ALA A 55 9.54 2.51 -0.03
C ALA A 55 10.12 3.07 -1.33
N SER A 56 10.85 4.19 -1.28
CA SER A 56 11.48 4.78 -2.46
C SER A 56 12.48 3.82 -3.08
N GLY A 57 13.31 3.13 -2.28
CA GLY A 57 14.24 2.13 -2.80
C GLY A 57 13.57 0.99 -3.60
N PHE A 58 12.32 0.61 -3.27
CA PHE A 58 11.55 -0.36 -4.05
C PHE A 58 10.97 0.21 -5.35
N LEU A 59 10.78 1.53 -5.42
CA LEU A 59 10.04 2.23 -6.47
C LEU A 59 10.94 3.09 -7.38
N ASP A 60 12.21 3.30 -7.03
CA ASP A 60 13.16 4.18 -7.72
C ASP A 60 13.34 3.83 -9.21
N ASN A 61 13.13 2.58 -9.62
CA ASN A 61 13.28 2.13 -11.01
C ASN A 61 11.94 2.08 -11.80
N LYS A 62 10.86 2.68 -11.29
CA LYS A 62 9.55 2.69 -11.96
C LYS A 62 9.39 3.95 -12.81
N ASP A 63 9.97 3.93 -14.01
CA ASP A 63 9.80 5.00 -14.98
C ASP A 63 8.31 5.26 -15.27
N ASN A 64 7.93 6.54 -15.36
CA ASN A 64 6.55 6.99 -15.61
C ASN A 64 5.51 6.53 -14.57
N CYS A 65 5.90 6.46 -13.30
CA CYS A 65 5.01 6.12 -12.19
C CYS A 65 5.04 7.20 -11.11
N ASP A 66 3.87 7.71 -10.72
CA ASP A 66 3.74 8.45 -9.48
C ASP A 66 3.55 7.47 -8.32
N TRP A 67 4.00 7.84 -7.12
CA TRP A 67 3.66 7.08 -5.93
C TRP A 67 3.50 7.97 -4.70
N SER A 68 2.68 7.50 -3.76
CA SER A 68 2.54 8.17 -2.46
C SER A 68 2.33 7.18 -1.33
N MET A 69 2.50 7.65 -0.10
CA MET A 69 2.27 6.84 1.09
C MET A 69 1.04 7.31 1.87
N ARG A 70 0.33 6.34 2.43
CA ARG A 70 -0.75 6.54 3.39
C ARG A 70 -0.42 5.80 4.67
N PHE A 71 -0.44 6.52 5.78
CA PHE A 71 -0.24 5.99 7.13
C PHE A 71 -1.60 5.84 7.79
N ILE A 72 -1.92 4.64 8.28
CA ILE A 72 -3.20 4.31 8.89
C ILE A 72 -2.94 3.70 10.26
N GLN A 73 -3.37 4.42 11.29
CA GLN A 73 -3.44 3.86 12.62
C GLN A 73 -4.59 2.87 12.66
N TYR A 74 -4.29 1.64 13.02
CA TYR A 74 -5.31 0.62 13.18
C TYR A 74 -4.92 -0.30 14.32
N ASP A 75 -5.89 -0.61 15.18
CA ASP A 75 -5.73 -1.58 16.25
C ASP A 75 -5.75 -3.00 15.66
N PHE A 76 -4.66 -3.34 14.99
CA PHE A 76 -4.43 -4.67 14.44
C PHE A 76 -3.83 -5.54 15.54
N ASP A 77 -4.44 -6.70 15.77
CA ASP A 77 -3.80 -7.78 16.50
C ASP A 77 -2.66 -8.35 15.63
N PHE A 78 -1.48 -7.73 15.74
CA PHE A 78 -0.29 -8.12 14.98
C PHE A 78 0.19 -9.53 15.34
N GLU A 79 -0.15 -10.07 16.51
CA GLU A 79 0.16 -11.47 16.85
C GLU A 79 -0.62 -12.43 15.93
N LYS A 80 -1.85 -12.08 15.55
CA LYS A 80 -2.59 -12.81 14.50
C LYS A 80 -2.03 -12.62 13.09
N LEU A 81 -1.11 -11.66 12.86
CA LEU A 81 -0.38 -11.50 11.59
C LEU A 81 0.98 -12.19 11.61
N LYS A 82 1.62 -12.33 12.77
CA LYS A 82 2.88 -13.07 12.92
C LYS A 82 2.68 -14.56 12.66
N ASN A 83 1.51 -15.10 13.03
CA ASN A 83 1.13 -16.48 12.80
C ASN A 83 0.46 -16.73 11.44
N ILE A 84 0.84 -15.99 10.38
CA ILE A 84 0.49 -16.40 9.01
C ILE A 84 1.33 -17.66 8.70
N GLN A 85 0.92 -18.81 9.23
CA GLN A 85 1.19 -20.08 8.59
C GLN A 85 0.41 -20.01 7.28
N VAL A 86 1.13 -19.87 6.17
CA VAL A 86 0.61 -19.39 4.89
C VAL A 86 -0.41 -20.37 4.33
N ASN A 87 -1.66 -20.28 4.75
CA ASN A 87 -2.77 -20.59 3.89
C ASN A 87 -3.11 -19.30 3.11
N ASN A 88 -3.30 -19.46 1.80
CA ASN A 88 -3.50 -18.31 0.92
C ASN A 88 -4.87 -17.62 1.15
N GLU A 89 -5.81 -18.31 1.80
CA GLU A 89 -7.16 -17.81 2.10
C GLU A 89 -7.18 -16.77 3.22
N GLU A 90 -6.48 -17.03 4.33
CA GLU A 90 -6.35 -16.11 5.46
C GLU A 90 -5.62 -14.83 5.05
N LEU A 91 -4.62 -14.95 4.17
CA LEU A 91 -3.93 -13.79 3.61
C LEU A 91 -4.89 -12.91 2.80
N ILE A 92 -5.73 -13.51 1.95
CA ILE A 92 -6.74 -12.77 1.18
C ILE A 92 -7.75 -12.10 2.11
N ILE A 93 -8.25 -12.80 3.13
CA ILE A 93 -9.21 -12.24 4.11
C ILE A 93 -8.60 -11.03 4.82
N LYS A 94 -7.34 -11.11 5.23
CA LYS A 94 -6.63 -10.01 5.89
C LYS A 94 -6.32 -8.85 4.95
N ILE A 95 -5.95 -9.11 3.70
CA ILE A 95 -5.78 -8.05 2.69
C ILE A 95 -7.12 -7.36 2.43
N ARG A 96 -8.23 -8.12 2.35
CA ARG A 96 -9.59 -7.57 2.19
C ARG A 96 -9.92 -6.59 3.30
N SER A 97 -9.75 -6.98 4.56
CA SER A 97 -10.06 -6.08 5.68
C SER A 97 -9.22 -4.80 5.64
N ILE A 98 -7.96 -4.88 5.20
CA ILE A 98 -7.11 -3.68 5.05
C ILE A 98 -7.59 -2.80 3.90
N LEU A 99 -7.98 -3.38 2.77
CA LEU A 99 -8.48 -2.63 1.62
C LEU A 99 -9.82 -1.96 1.89
N ASP A 100 -10.69 -2.59 2.68
CA ASP A 100 -11.97 -2.01 3.10
C ASP A 100 -11.75 -0.71 3.91
N LEU A 101 -10.67 -0.63 4.71
CA LEU A 101 -10.29 0.59 5.46
C LEU A 101 -9.85 1.75 4.57
N LEU A 102 -9.47 1.47 3.31
CA LEU A 102 -8.91 2.49 2.43
C LEU A 102 -9.98 3.35 1.77
N GLU A 103 -11.26 2.96 1.85
CA GLU A 103 -12.37 3.62 1.15
C GLU A 103 -12.02 3.85 -0.33
N LEU A 104 -11.52 2.79 -0.99
CA LEU A 104 -11.11 2.89 -2.38
C LEU A 104 -12.32 3.28 -3.23
N GLU A 105 -12.11 4.19 -4.19
CA GLU A 105 -13.15 4.59 -5.15
C GLU A 105 -13.55 3.46 -6.11
N TYR A 106 -12.97 2.28 -5.97
CA TYR A 106 -13.09 1.16 -6.88
C TYR A 106 -13.24 -0.14 -6.10
N GLU A 107 -14.05 -1.03 -6.64
CA GLU A 107 -14.23 -2.38 -6.12
C GLU A 107 -12.93 -3.19 -6.31
N VAL A 108 -12.42 -3.78 -5.22
CA VAL A 108 -11.28 -4.70 -5.31
C VAL A 108 -11.80 -6.13 -5.39
N LYS A 109 -11.61 -6.75 -6.56
CA LYS A 109 -12.03 -8.12 -6.85
C LYS A 109 -10.95 -9.12 -6.44
N LEU A 110 -10.81 -9.35 -5.14
CA LEU A 110 -9.80 -10.27 -4.59
C LEU A 110 -10.05 -11.73 -4.97
N GLU A 111 -11.30 -12.09 -5.27
CA GLU A 111 -11.69 -13.43 -5.73
C GLU A 111 -11.01 -13.85 -7.06
N ASN A 112 -10.45 -12.90 -7.81
CA ASN A 112 -9.71 -13.17 -9.04
C ASN A 112 -8.20 -13.37 -8.82
N ILE A 113 -7.72 -13.26 -7.59
CA ILE A 113 -6.30 -13.49 -7.29
C ILE A 113 -6.06 -14.99 -7.26
N ASP A 114 -5.28 -15.49 -8.22
CA ASP A 114 -4.77 -16.86 -8.19
C ASP A 114 -3.90 -17.04 -6.94
N LEU A 115 -4.32 -17.94 -6.05
CA LEU A 115 -3.62 -18.27 -4.81
C LEU A 115 -2.17 -18.73 -5.07
N ASN A 116 -1.89 -19.29 -6.25
CA ASN A 116 -0.54 -19.68 -6.65
C ASN A 116 0.38 -18.49 -6.96
N THR A 117 -0.13 -17.26 -6.94
CA THR A 117 0.68 -16.02 -7.08
C THR A 117 1.56 -15.78 -5.84
N PHE A 118 1.16 -16.30 -4.67
CA PHE A 118 1.87 -16.12 -3.39
C PHE A 118 3.08 -17.07 -3.22
N LYS A 119 3.83 -17.32 -4.30
CA LYS A 119 4.93 -18.32 -4.36
C LYS A 119 6.04 -18.12 -3.34
N TYR A 120 6.21 -16.90 -2.85
CA TYR A 120 7.30 -16.52 -1.95
C TYR A 120 6.96 -16.65 -0.46
N LEU A 121 5.69 -16.86 -0.12
CA LEU A 121 5.26 -17.04 1.27
C LEU A 121 5.39 -18.50 1.72
N ASN A 122 5.27 -19.47 0.80
CA ASN A 122 5.38 -20.90 1.09
C ASN A 122 6.82 -21.45 1.27
N ARG A 123 7.86 -20.60 1.26
CA ARG A 123 9.27 -21.03 1.35
C ARG A 123 9.86 -21.03 2.77
N LEU A 124 9.04 -20.86 3.81
CA LEU A 124 9.47 -20.89 5.21
C LEU A 124 9.12 -22.21 5.93
N ASN A 125 9.16 -23.33 5.22
CA ASN A 125 9.12 -24.68 5.81
C ASN A 125 10.47 -25.38 5.60
#